data_AF-A0A4S2S5K3-F1
#
_entry.id   AF-A0A4S2S5K3-F1
#
_cell.length_a   1.000
_cell.length_b   1.000
_cell.length_c   1.000
_cell.angle_alpha   90.00
_cell.angle_beta   90.00
_cell.angle_gamma   90.00
#
_symmetry.space_group_name_H-M   'P 1'
#
loop_
_entity.id
_entity.type
_entity.pdbx_description
1 polymer ?
#
loop_
_entity_poly.entity_id
_entity_poly.type
_entity_poly.pdbx_seq_one_letter_code
_entity_poly.pdbx_strand_id
1 'polypeptide(L)'
;MIIYTGVPAIMRIQRLVAVSTAALLCLTALTACGSDEGKDSLNDYLDNQAPAKNGGTDGLGGSDGNGKARLPKAGSMAKAAQIVNGYGDCSDISTDPHDDDFFPGDETYDSNWAVSERGACGKGTRIFMIKDLKTFQATYKAELDADRKESPNKGHRGKFLLGQDFAVLPDQKPVIRNAIKPGGLLILNCHPDFNPPSGYRKDPALVKGCVLTDYFED
;
A
#
# COMPACT_ATOMS: atom_id res chain seq x y z
N MET A 1 -19.48 43.36 39.94
CA MET A 1 -20.56 43.01 40.88
C MET A 1 -21.75 42.67 40.00
N ILE A 2 -22.02 41.42 39.64
CA ILE A 2 -22.43 40.27 40.48
C ILE A 2 -21.65 39.01 40.08
N ILE A 3 -21.41 38.18 41.09
CA ILE A 3 -20.71 36.89 41.10
C ILE A 3 -21.79 35.80 41.12
N TYR A 4 -21.68 34.73 40.33
CA TYR A 4 -22.29 33.39 40.58
C TYR A 4 -21.64 32.42 39.57
N THR A 5 -20.53 31.73 39.87
CA THR A 5 -20.42 30.39 40.50
C THR A 5 -21.39 29.34 39.95
N GLY A 6 -20.87 28.33 39.24
CA GLY A 6 -21.67 27.18 38.82
C GLY A 6 -21.00 26.17 37.89
N VAL A 7 -19.85 25.60 38.27
CA VAL A 7 -19.47 24.22 37.91
C VAL A 7 -19.79 23.41 39.18
N PRO A 8 -20.59 22.32 39.18
CA PRO A 8 -20.19 21.07 38.51
C PRO A 8 -21.32 20.14 38.02
N ALA A 9 -21.04 19.35 37.00
CA ALA A 9 -21.60 17.99 36.88
C ALA A 9 -20.75 17.18 35.89
N ILE A 10 -19.63 16.65 36.39
CA ILE A 10 -18.93 15.53 35.74
C ILE A 10 -19.83 14.31 35.95
N MET A 11 -20.60 13.95 34.93
CA MET A 11 -21.37 12.70 34.91
C MET A 11 -20.42 11.57 34.49
N ARG A 12 -19.77 10.94 35.48
CA ARG A 12 -19.01 9.69 35.29
C ARG A 12 -19.99 8.54 35.06
N ILE A 13 -20.29 8.26 33.79
CA ILE A 13 -21.01 7.04 33.41
C ILE A 13 -19.99 5.89 33.48
N GLN A 14 -20.02 5.16 34.60
CA GLN A 14 -19.34 3.87 34.71
C GLN A 14 -20.10 2.86 33.86
N ARG A 15 -19.55 2.51 32.69
CA ARG A 15 -20.04 1.39 31.89
C ARG A 15 -19.59 0.09 32.57
N LEU A 16 -20.58 -0.69 33.01
CA LEU A 16 -20.41 -2.06 33.50
C LEU A 16 -19.86 -2.92 32.36
N VAL A 17 -18.66 -3.46 32.51
CA VAL A 17 -18.11 -4.47 31.60
C VAL A 17 -18.65 -5.82 32.06
N ALA A 18 -19.54 -6.42 31.27
CA ALA A 18 -19.94 -7.80 31.46
C ALA A 18 -18.76 -8.70 31.04
N VAL A 19 -18.14 -9.35 32.01
CA VAL A 19 -17.10 -10.34 31.81
C VAL A 19 -17.78 -11.66 31.42
N SER A 20 -17.75 -12.00 30.13
CA SER A 20 -18.18 -13.30 29.62
C SER A 20 -16.95 -14.20 29.51
N THR A 21 -16.62 -14.91 30.58
CA THR A 21 -15.67 -16.04 30.55
C THR A 21 -16.34 -17.25 29.91
N ALA A 22 -15.97 -17.57 28.67
CA ALA A 22 -16.19 -18.89 28.10
C ALA A 22 -14.83 -19.59 27.99
N ALA A 23 -14.53 -20.44 28.96
CA ALA A 23 -13.48 -21.45 28.84
C ALA A 23 -14.05 -22.64 28.07
N LEU A 24 -13.41 -23.02 26.97
CA LEU A 24 -13.57 -24.37 26.42
C LEU A 24 -12.20 -24.95 26.07
N LEU A 25 -11.86 -25.99 26.82
CA LEU A 25 -10.74 -26.89 26.62
C LEU A 25 -10.98 -27.74 25.36
N CYS A 26 -9.91 -28.02 24.60
CA CYS A 26 -9.45 -29.40 24.37
C CYS A 26 -8.18 -29.42 23.49
N LEU A 27 -7.15 -30.08 24.05
CA LEU A 27 -5.92 -30.50 23.38
C LEU A 27 -6.22 -31.58 22.33
N THR A 28 -5.62 -31.45 21.15
CA THR A 28 -5.17 -32.60 20.36
C THR A 28 -3.76 -32.34 19.84
N ALA A 29 -2.79 -32.92 20.55
CA ALA A 29 -1.45 -33.15 20.02
C ALA A 29 -1.50 -34.38 19.12
N LEU A 30 -1.07 -34.23 17.87
CA LEU A 30 -0.60 -35.34 17.05
C LEU A 30 0.70 -34.91 16.37
N THR A 31 1.76 -35.56 16.84
CA THR A 31 3.10 -35.61 16.28
C THR A 31 3.08 -36.36 14.94
N ALA A 32 3.65 -35.78 13.90
CA ALA A 32 4.26 -36.54 12.81
C ALA A 32 5.33 -35.68 12.12
N CYS A 33 6.57 -35.89 12.55
CA CYS A 33 7.77 -35.56 11.82
C CYS A 33 7.86 -36.52 10.62
N GLY A 34 7.98 -35.99 9.40
CA GLY A 34 8.15 -36.76 8.19
C GLY A 34 9.07 -36.01 7.24
N SER A 35 10.37 -36.10 7.50
CA SER A 35 11.41 -35.80 6.52
C SER A 35 11.49 -36.98 5.57
N ASP A 36 11.33 -36.75 4.27
CA ASP A 36 11.85 -37.69 3.28
C ASP A 36 12.51 -36.92 2.13
N GLU A 37 13.75 -37.31 1.87
CA GLU A 37 14.65 -36.74 0.87
C GLU A 37 14.36 -37.40 -0.48
N GLY A 38 13.63 -36.70 -1.35
CA GLY A 38 13.49 -37.07 -2.76
C GLY A 38 14.53 -36.35 -3.62
N LYS A 39 15.71 -36.96 -3.77
CA LYS A 39 16.64 -36.65 -4.86
C LYS A 39 16.04 -37.20 -6.15
N ASP A 40 15.82 -36.34 -7.14
CA ASP A 40 15.93 -36.77 -8.53
C ASP A 40 16.52 -35.66 -9.37
N SER A 41 17.75 -35.92 -9.83
CA SER A 41 18.48 -35.14 -10.81
C SER A 41 18.20 -35.78 -12.17
N LEU A 42 17.66 -35.01 -13.11
CA LEU A 42 17.83 -35.29 -14.53
C LEU A 42 18.21 -34.02 -15.26
N ASN A 43 19.35 -34.15 -15.94
CA ASN A 43 20.08 -33.15 -16.67
C ASN A 43 19.40 -32.77 -17.99
N ASP A 44 19.87 -31.63 -18.48
CA ASP A 44 20.14 -31.32 -19.89
C ASP A 44 18.98 -30.73 -20.71
N TYR A 45 19.09 -29.44 -21.01
CA TYR A 45 19.30 -28.97 -22.38
C TYR A 45 19.89 -27.55 -22.31
N LEU A 46 21.21 -27.48 -22.52
CA LEU A 46 21.91 -26.26 -22.90
C LEU A 46 21.46 -25.86 -24.31
N ASP A 47 20.99 -24.64 -24.50
CA ASP A 47 21.25 -23.95 -25.76
C ASP A 47 21.69 -22.50 -25.49
N ASN A 48 22.86 -22.20 -26.05
CA ASN A 48 23.55 -20.93 -25.96
C ASN A 48 23.10 -20.06 -27.13
N GLN A 49 22.47 -18.92 -26.87
CA GLN A 49 22.60 -17.81 -27.80
C GLN A 49 22.52 -16.45 -27.11
N ALA A 50 23.69 -15.88 -26.84
CA ALA A 50 23.89 -14.43 -26.90
C ALA A 50 24.12 -14.03 -28.38
N PRO A 51 24.06 -12.74 -28.78
CA PRO A 51 24.02 -11.53 -27.95
C PRO A 51 23.04 -10.42 -28.42
N ALA A 52 22.72 -9.48 -27.53
CA ALA A 52 22.68 -8.04 -27.89
C ALA A 52 22.72 -7.16 -26.63
N LYS A 53 23.72 -6.27 -26.63
CA LYS A 53 23.97 -5.22 -25.64
C LYS A 53 22.84 -4.19 -25.63
N ASN A 54 22.41 -3.74 -24.46
CA ASN A 54 22.40 -2.33 -24.05
C ASN A 54 22.18 -2.22 -22.54
N GLY A 55 22.94 -1.30 -21.93
CA GLY A 55 23.27 -1.26 -20.51
C GLY A 55 22.18 -0.75 -19.58
N GLY A 56 22.35 -1.11 -18.31
CA GLY A 56 21.50 -0.72 -17.18
C GLY A 56 21.27 -1.88 -16.21
N THR A 57 22.35 -2.55 -15.76
CA THR A 57 22.28 -3.41 -14.57
C THR A 57 22.70 -2.56 -13.38
N ASP A 58 21.80 -2.44 -12.40
CA ASP A 58 22.04 -2.41 -10.96
C ASP A 58 20.83 -1.76 -10.26
N GLY A 59 19.91 -2.63 -9.85
CA GLY A 59 18.70 -2.29 -9.10
C GLY A 59 17.94 -3.57 -8.84
N LEU A 60 18.31 -4.26 -7.75
CA LEU A 60 17.71 -5.52 -7.30
C LEU A 60 16.18 -5.34 -7.11
N GLY A 61 15.42 -5.66 -8.13
CA GLY A 61 14.00 -5.93 -8.06
C GLY A 61 13.68 -6.78 -9.28
N GLY A 62 13.57 -8.09 -9.07
CA GLY A 62 13.39 -9.03 -10.18
C GLY A 62 12.16 -8.64 -10.99
N SER A 63 12.36 -8.38 -12.28
CA SER A 63 11.26 -8.30 -13.24
C SER A 63 10.67 -9.70 -13.41
N ASP A 64 9.35 -9.80 -13.54
CA ASP A 64 8.82 -10.96 -14.26
C ASP A 64 9.40 -10.90 -15.70
N GLY A 65 9.54 -12.03 -16.39
CA GLY A 65 10.18 -12.08 -17.72
C GLY A 65 9.55 -11.19 -18.81
N ASN A 66 8.55 -10.37 -18.47
CA ASN A 66 7.90 -9.36 -19.30
C ASN A 66 8.26 -7.91 -18.91
N GLY A 67 9.21 -7.69 -18.01
CA GLY A 67 9.67 -6.35 -17.64
C GLY A 67 8.73 -5.58 -16.70
N LYS A 68 7.79 -6.26 -16.01
CA LYS A 68 6.93 -5.62 -15.03
C LYS A 68 7.57 -5.62 -13.64
N ALA A 69 7.40 -4.52 -12.92
CA ALA A 69 7.73 -4.45 -11.49
C ALA A 69 7.01 -5.56 -10.74
N ARG A 70 7.78 -6.42 -10.05
CA ARG A 70 7.23 -7.54 -9.27
C ARG A 70 6.76 -7.05 -7.91
N LEU A 71 5.66 -6.28 -7.94
CA LEU A 71 5.03 -5.70 -6.76
C LEU A 71 4.34 -6.78 -5.91
N PRO A 72 4.16 -6.57 -4.59
CA PRO A 72 3.31 -7.39 -3.75
C PRO A 72 1.86 -7.42 -4.24
N LYS A 73 1.20 -8.57 -4.12
CA LYS A 73 -0.23 -8.74 -4.34
C LYS A 73 -0.92 -9.08 -3.02
N ALA A 74 -2.05 -8.45 -2.73
CA ALA A 74 -2.78 -8.65 -1.48
C ALA A 74 -4.00 -9.57 -1.64
N GLY A 75 -4.83 -9.36 -2.65
CA GLY A 75 -6.08 -10.09 -2.88
C GLY A 75 -7.19 -9.86 -1.84
N SER A 76 -6.92 -9.16 -0.74
CA SER A 76 -7.88 -8.80 0.32
C SER A 76 -7.34 -7.67 1.19
N MET A 77 -8.22 -6.93 1.87
CA MET A 77 -7.83 -5.88 2.81
C MET A 77 -6.95 -6.40 3.95
N ALA A 78 -7.30 -7.55 4.56
CA ALA A 78 -6.52 -8.12 5.65
C ALA A 78 -5.07 -8.43 5.23
N LYS A 79 -4.87 -8.94 4.01
CA LYS A 79 -3.53 -9.19 3.47
C LYS A 79 -2.81 -7.90 3.09
N ALA A 80 -3.52 -6.91 2.58
CA ALA A 80 -2.95 -5.58 2.32
C ALA A 80 -2.45 -4.94 3.62
N ALA A 81 -3.27 -4.95 4.67
CA ALA A 81 -2.89 -4.50 6.01
C ALA A 81 -1.67 -5.27 6.54
N GLN A 82 -1.61 -6.60 6.38
CA GLN A 82 -0.44 -7.38 6.75
C GLN A 82 0.84 -6.94 6.01
N ILE A 83 0.74 -6.63 4.71
CA ILE A 83 1.88 -6.12 3.92
C ILE A 83 2.31 -4.75 4.44
N VAL A 84 1.36 -3.84 4.67
CA VAL A 84 1.62 -2.48 5.18
C VAL A 84 2.19 -2.52 6.60
N ASN A 85 1.75 -3.46 7.42
CA ASN A 85 2.28 -3.68 8.77
C ASN A 85 3.79 -4.04 8.78
N GLY A 86 4.32 -4.51 7.65
CA GLY A 86 5.76 -4.73 7.48
C GLY A 86 6.57 -3.44 7.30
N TYR A 87 5.92 -2.29 7.10
CA TYR A 87 6.54 -0.99 6.79
C TYR A 87 6.13 0.14 7.76
N GLY A 88 4.98 0.00 8.42
CA GLY A 88 4.43 0.91 9.42
C GLY A 88 3.48 0.18 10.35
N ASP A 89 2.92 0.87 11.34
CA ASP A 89 1.90 0.27 12.22
C ASP A 89 0.58 0.12 11.46
N CYS A 90 0.13 -1.13 11.30
CA CYS A 90 -1.14 -1.46 10.67
C CYS A 90 -1.70 -2.80 11.18
N SER A 91 -1.47 -3.12 12.47
CA SER A 91 -2.04 -4.32 13.07
C SER A 91 -3.55 -4.22 13.30
N ASP A 92 -4.04 -3.01 13.56
CA ASP A 92 -5.43 -2.69 13.83
C ASP A 92 -6.03 -1.93 12.64
N ILE A 93 -6.43 -2.66 11.59
CA ILE A 93 -7.11 -2.10 10.42
C ILE A 93 -8.60 -1.90 10.70
N SER A 94 -9.10 -0.70 10.43
CA SER A 94 -10.52 -0.37 10.43
C SER A 94 -11.04 -0.33 8.99
N THR A 95 -12.19 -0.94 8.76
CA THR A 95 -12.95 -0.85 7.50
C THR A 95 -14.36 -0.29 7.76
N ASP A 96 -14.60 0.26 8.96
CA ASP A 96 -15.87 0.89 9.31
C ASP A 96 -15.97 2.23 8.56
N PRO A 97 -16.96 2.44 7.67
CA PRO A 97 -17.11 3.70 6.95
C PRO A 97 -17.33 4.92 7.86
N HIS A 98 -17.58 4.72 9.16
CA HIS A 98 -17.71 5.76 10.17
C HIS A 98 -16.44 6.01 11.00
N ASP A 99 -15.31 5.39 10.63
CA ASP A 99 -14.01 5.70 11.22
C ASP A 99 -13.60 7.15 10.97
N ASP A 100 -12.99 7.80 11.97
CA ASP A 100 -12.56 9.21 11.89
C ASP A 100 -11.47 9.43 10.83
N ASP A 101 -10.77 8.37 10.40
CA ASP A 101 -9.80 8.41 9.30
C ASP A 101 -10.45 8.48 7.91
N PHE A 102 -11.78 8.31 7.81
CA PHE A 102 -12.54 8.44 6.57
C PHE A 102 -13.31 9.76 6.51
N PHE A 103 -13.28 10.40 5.34
CA PHE A 103 -13.95 11.68 5.15
C PHE A 103 -15.36 11.51 4.55
N PRO A 104 -16.28 12.47 4.74
CA PRO A 104 -17.55 12.46 4.01
C PRO A 104 -17.34 12.60 2.49
N GLY A 105 -18.01 11.77 1.69
CA GLY A 105 -17.96 11.81 0.21
C GLY A 105 -16.83 10.98 -0.40
N ASP A 106 -15.98 10.41 0.44
CA ASP A 106 -14.84 9.59 0.09
C ASP A 106 -15.34 8.37 -0.74
N GLU A 107 -16.54 7.83 -0.50
CA GLU A 107 -17.13 6.73 -1.28
C GLU A 107 -17.40 7.09 -2.76
N THR A 108 -17.65 8.37 -3.04
CA THR A 108 -17.80 8.85 -4.43
C THR A 108 -16.45 8.87 -5.13
N TYR A 109 -15.39 9.29 -4.45
CA TYR A 109 -14.02 9.22 -4.96
C TYR A 109 -13.61 7.78 -5.23
N ASP A 110 -13.90 6.87 -4.30
CA ASP A 110 -13.59 5.45 -4.44
C ASP A 110 -14.14 4.86 -5.73
N SER A 111 -15.43 5.09 -6.01
CA SER A 111 -16.09 4.62 -7.23
C SER A 111 -15.39 5.13 -8.50
N ASN A 112 -15.09 6.43 -8.54
CA ASN A 112 -14.43 7.06 -9.69
C ASN A 112 -12.97 6.60 -9.89
N TRP A 113 -12.33 6.14 -8.82
CA TRP A 113 -10.94 5.69 -8.81
C TRP A 113 -10.82 4.15 -8.89
N ALA A 114 -11.93 3.44 -9.13
CA ALA A 114 -11.98 1.97 -9.17
C ALA A 114 -11.55 1.27 -7.86
N VAL A 115 -11.77 1.93 -6.73
CA VAL A 115 -11.57 1.35 -5.39
C VAL A 115 -12.76 0.44 -5.05
N SER A 116 -12.48 -0.79 -4.60
CA SER A 116 -13.51 -1.75 -4.15
C SER A 116 -13.78 -1.68 -2.65
N GLU A 117 -12.75 -1.35 -1.88
CA GLU A 117 -12.74 -1.45 -0.42
C GLU A 117 -11.68 -0.50 0.12
N ARG A 118 -11.95 0.09 1.29
CA ARG A 118 -11.02 0.94 2.02
C ARG A 118 -10.76 0.44 3.41
N GLY A 119 -9.55 0.70 3.86
CA GLY A 119 -9.13 0.49 5.23
C GLY A 119 -8.28 1.66 5.71
N ALA A 120 -8.32 1.91 7.01
CA ALA A 120 -7.47 2.87 7.68
C ALA A 120 -6.79 2.20 8.88
N CYS A 121 -5.53 2.52 9.12
CA CYS A 121 -4.77 1.97 10.24
C CYS A 121 -3.65 2.90 10.70
N GLY A 122 -3.18 2.64 11.92
CA GLY A 122 -2.08 3.35 12.53
C GLY A 122 -2.41 4.82 12.74
N LYS A 123 -1.59 5.71 12.20
CA LYS A 123 -1.77 7.16 12.29
C LYS A 123 -2.31 7.72 10.97
N GLY A 124 -3.50 7.31 10.53
CA GLY A 124 -4.12 7.81 9.30
C GLY A 124 -3.57 7.23 7.99
N THR A 125 -2.90 6.07 8.02
CA THR A 125 -2.52 5.38 6.78
C THR A 125 -3.76 4.77 6.15
N ARG A 126 -4.04 5.12 4.90
CA ARG A 126 -5.19 4.60 4.15
C ARG A 126 -4.75 3.55 3.14
N ILE A 127 -5.52 2.47 3.06
CA ILE A 127 -5.34 1.36 2.13
C ILE A 127 -6.58 1.28 1.24
N PHE A 128 -6.36 1.15 -0.07
CA PHE A 128 -7.41 1.07 -1.07
C PHE A 128 -7.23 -0.22 -1.87
N MET A 129 -8.21 -1.12 -1.84
CA MET A 129 -8.24 -2.27 -2.75
C MET A 129 -8.71 -1.80 -4.13
N ILE A 130 -8.02 -2.20 -5.19
CA ILE A 130 -8.22 -1.64 -6.52
C ILE A 130 -8.76 -2.72 -7.48
N LYS A 131 -9.94 -2.48 -8.07
CA LYS A 131 -10.52 -3.39 -9.09
C LYS A 131 -9.82 -3.27 -10.43
N ASP A 132 -9.45 -2.05 -10.80
CA ASP A 132 -8.77 -1.73 -12.06
C ASP A 132 -7.66 -0.71 -11.82
N LEU A 133 -6.42 -1.22 -11.73
CA LEU A 133 -5.24 -0.41 -11.47
C LEU A 133 -4.96 0.62 -12.58
N LYS A 134 -5.36 0.32 -13.83
CA LYS A 134 -5.17 1.26 -14.93
C LYS A 134 -6.13 2.44 -14.79
N THR A 135 -7.39 2.17 -14.42
CA THR A 135 -8.37 3.23 -14.13
C THR A 135 -7.92 4.09 -12.95
N PHE A 136 -7.46 3.47 -11.84
CA PHE A 136 -6.90 4.21 -10.70
C PHE A 136 -5.78 5.17 -11.11
N GLN A 137 -4.78 4.69 -11.88
CA GLN A 137 -3.66 5.51 -12.34
C GLN A 137 -4.11 6.62 -13.31
N ALA A 138 -5.12 6.36 -14.14
CA ALA A 138 -5.64 7.33 -15.10
C ALA A 138 -6.38 8.47 -14.39
N THR A 139 -7.21 8.14 -13.41
CA THR A 139 -7.93 9.13 -12.59
C THR A 139 -6.95 9.96 -11.77
N TYR A 140 -5.98 9.32 -11.10
CA TYR A 140 -4.93 10.04 -10.37
C TYR A 140 -4.16 11.03 -11.27
N LYS A 141 -3.75 10.58 -12.47
CA LYS A 141 -3.09 11.45 -13.44
C LYS A 141 -3.97 12.62 -13.86
N ALA A 142 -5.26 12.39 -14.13
CA ALA A 142 -6.19 13.43 -14.55
C ALA A 142 -6.35 14.52 -13.48
N GLU A 143 -6.42 14.14 -12.21
CA GLU A 143 -6.48 15.09 -11.10
C GLU A 143 -5.19 15.89 -10.97
N LEU A 144 -4.02 15.24 -11.02
CA LEU A 144 -2.74 15.95 -11.04
C LEU A 144 -2.61 16.91 -12.22
N ASP A 145 -3.11 16.52 -13.40
CA ASP A 145 -3.12 17.36 -14.60
C ASP A 145 -4.07 18.55 -14.44
N ALA A 146 -5.19 18.41 -13.73
CA ALA A 146 -6.10 19.50 -13.39
C ALA A 146 -5.49 20.46 -12.36
N ASP A 147 -4.92 19.94 -11.28
CA ASP A 147 -4.24 20.72 -10.24
C ASP A 147 -3.13 21.59 -10.83
N ARG A 148 -2.35 21.05 -11.77
CA ARG A 148 -1.28 21.80 -12.44
C ARG A 148 -1.78 22.92 -13.34
N LYS A 149 -2.99 22.81 -13.91
CA LYS A 149 -3.60 23.90 -14.67
C LYS A 149 -3.95 25.07 -13.75
N GLU A 150 -4.33 24.81 -12.51
CA GLU A 150 -4.57 25.86 -11.53
C GLU A 150 -3.26 26.49 -11.01
N SER A 151 -2.25 25.65 -10.75
CA SER A 151 -0.93 26.11 -10.34
C SER A 151 0.12 25.05 -10.66
N PRO A 152 1.23 25.39 -11.33
CA PRO A 152 2.28 24.44 -11.71
C PRO A 152 2.79 23.57 -10.55
N ASN A 153 2.73 24.09 -9.32
CA ASN A 153 3.26 23.43 -8.12
C ASN A 153 2.19 22.64 -7.32
N LYS A 154 0.90 22.68 -7.70
CA LYS A 154 -0.18 22.03 -6.93
C LYS A 154 -0.24 20.50 -7.13
N GLY A 155 0.33 19.97 -8.20
CA GLY A 155 0.27 18.54 -8.57
C GLY A 155 1.36 17.65 -7.95
N HIS A 156 1.93 18.00 -6.81
CA HIS A 156 2.87 17.14 -6.07
C HIS A 156 2.20 16.32 -4.95
N ARG A 157 0.87 16.38 -4.85
CA ARG A 157 0.08 15.72 -3.80
C ARG A 157 -0.26 14.29 -4.18
N GLY A 158 -0.14 13.35 -3.24
CA GLY A 158 -0.54 11.95 -3.40
C GLY A 158 0.63 11.00 -3.63
N LYS A 159 1.42 10.68 -2.60
CA LYS A 159 2.50 9.69 -2.72
C LYS A 159 1.94 8.27 -2.57
N PHE A 160 1.01 7.90 -3.44
CA PHE A 160 0.43 6.56 -3.45
C PHE A 160 1.53 5.53 -3.69
N LEU A 161 1.61 4.56 -2.79
CA LEU A 161 2.45 3.38 -2.94
C LEU A 161 1.59 2.26 -3.53
N LEU A 162 2.03 1.64 -4.61
CA LEU A 162 1.25 0.61 -5.30
C LEU A 162 1.76 -0.80 -5.00
N GLY A 163 0.81 -1.68 -4.71
CA GLY A 163 0.91 -3.11 -4.97
C GLY A 163 0.29 -3.47 -6.34
N GLN A 164 0.11 -4.77 -6.60
CA GLN A 164 -0.53 -5.24 -7.85
C GLN A 164 -2.04 -4.97 -7.89
N ASP A 165 -2.71 -5.00 -6.74
CA ASP A 165 -4.17 -4.93 -6.59
C ASP A 165 -4.62 -4.04 -5.42
N PHE A 166 -3.71 -3.23 -4.88
CA PHE A 166 -4.00 -2.27 -3.82
C PHE A 166 -3.09 -1.04 -3.92
N ALA A 167 -3.54 0.07 -3.36
CA ALA A 167 -2.78 1.29 -3.18
C ALA A 167 -2.75 1.69 -1.71
N VAL A 168 -1.68 2.37 -1.29
CA VAL A 168 -1.51 2.87 0.07
C VAL A 168 -1.24 4.36 -0.01
N LEU A 169 -1.99 5.14 0.76
CA LEU A 169 -1.68 6.53 1.04
C LEU A 169 -1.18 6.62 2.48
N PRO A 170 0.14 6.58 2.69
CA PRO A 170 0.72 6.71 4.02
C PRO A 170 0.66 8.16 4.49
N ASP A 171 0.34 8.35 5.76
CA ASP A 171 0.37 9.67 6.42
C ASP A 171 1.79 10.03 6.94
N GLN A 172 2.67 9.04 7.03
CA GLN A 172 3.97 9.17 7.69
C GLN A 172 5.13 8.88 6.71
N LYS A 173 6.06 9.84 6.58
CA LYS A 173 7.25 9.70 5.70
C LYS A 173 8.08 8.42 5.97
N PRO A 174 8.29 7.98 7.23
CA PRO A 174 9.00 6.72 7.48
C PRO A 174 8.34 5.48 6.85
N VAL A 175 7.01 5.45 6.74
CA VAL A 175 6.28 4.34 6.11
C VAL A 175 6.61 4.26 4.63
N ILE A 176 6.70 5.42 3.95
CA ILE A 176 7.13 5.48 2.54
C ILE A 176 8.54 4.91 2.39
N ARG A 177 9.49 5.40 3.19
CA ARG A 177 10.89 4.95 3.14
C ARG A 177 11.04 3.45 3.37
N ASN A 178 10.27 2.88 4.28
CA ASN A 178 10.32 1.45 4.60
C ASN A 178 9.65 0.57 3.51
N ALA A 179 8.65 1.12 2.82
CA ALA A 179 7.87 0.39 1.82
C ALA A 179 8.59 0.27 0.46
N ILE A 180 9.37 1.28 0.07
CA ILE A 180 10.05 1.36 -1.24
C ILE A 180 11.36 0.57 -1.36
N LYS A 181 11.47 -0.55 -0.64
CA LYS A 181 12.64 -1.45 -0.69
C LYS A 181 12.52 -2.49 -1.83
N PRO A 182 13.60 -3.20 -2.20
CA PRO A 182 13.53 -4.35 -3.11
C PRO A 182 12.38 -5.31 -2.80
N GLY A 183 11.49 -5.54 -3.78
CA GLY A 183 10.30 -6.39 -3.64
C GLY A 183 9.15 -5.79 -2.80
N GLY A 184 9.28 -4.53 -2.38
CA GLY A 184 8.26 -3.76 -1.68
C GLY A 184 7.30 -3.05 -2.64
N LEU A 185 6.68 -1.98 -2.13
CA LEU A 185 5.77 -1.13 -2.92
C LEU A 185 6.57 -0.10 -3.70
N LEU A 186 5.95 0.52 -4.72
CA LEU A 186 6.57 1.62 -5.46
C LEU A 186 5.66 2.84 -5.47
N ILE A 187 6.26 4.03 -5.46
CA ILE A 187 5.54 5.29 -5.58
C ILE A 187 5.02 5.44 -7.00
N LEU A 188 3.74 5.76 -7.15
CA LEU A 188 3.14 6.21 -8.40
C LEU A 188 3.44 7.70 -8.61
N ASN A 189 4.17 8.01 -9.69
CA ASN A 189 4.44 9.39 -10.08
C ASN A 189 4.00 9.64 -11.52
N CYS A 190 3.18 10.68 -11.73
CA CYS A 190 2.66 11.06 -13.06
C CYS A 190 3.08 12.47 -13.49
N HIS A 191 4.05 13.07 -12.80
CA HIS A 191 4.57 14.38 -13.16
C HIS A 191 5.42 14.28 -14.43
N PRO A 192 5.15 15.10 -15.48
CA PRO A 192 5.83 14.96 -16.77
C PRO A 192 7.34 15.17 -16.68
N ASP A 193 7.78 16.08 -15.80
CA ASP A 193 9.20 16.38 -15.61
C ASP A 193 9.88 15.49 -14.57
N PHE A 194 9.18 14.46 -14.05
CA PHE A 194 9.76 13.60 -13.04
C PHE A 194 10.93 12.78 -13.60
N ASN A 195 12.11 13.04 -13.06
CA ASN A 195 13.29 12.26 -13.32
C ASN A 195 14.03 12.01 -12.00
N PRO A 196 13.97 10.77 -11.45
CA PRO A 196 14.68 10.47 -10.23
C PRO A 196 16.20 10.49 -10.51
N PRO A 197 17.03 10.73 -9.48
CA PRO A 197 18.48 10.62 -9.60
C PRO A 197 18.92 9.23 -10.10
N SER A 198 20.13 9.15 -10.64
CA SER A 198 20.72 7.86 -11.04
C SER A 198 20.78 6.90 -9.85
N GLY A 199 20.49 5.62 -10.10
CA GLY A 199 20.48 4.56 -9.09
C GLY A 199 19.10 4.25 -8.50
N TYR A 200 18.08 5.07 -8.78
CA TYR A 200 16.69 4.77 -8.42
C TYR A 200 15.94 4.09 -9.57
N ARG A 201 14.99 3.23 -9.21
CA ARG A 201 14.06 2.57 -10.14
C ARG A 201 13.11 3.58 -10.77
N LYS A 202 12.86 3.39 -12.07
CA LYS A 202 11.85 4.12 -12.85
C LYS A 202 11.24 3.19 -13.88
N ASP A 203 10.19 2.48 -13.49
CA ASP A 203 9.47 1.57 -14.38
C ASP A 203 8.26 2.26 -15.00
N PRO A 204 7.87 1.94 -16.24
CA PRO A 204 6.60 2.39 -16.79
C PRO A 204 5.43 1.94 -15.93
N ALA A 205 4.49 2.84 -15.64
CA ALA A 205 3.20 2.47 -15.07
C ALA A 205 2.23 2.00 -16.18
N LEU A 206 0.99 1.65 -15.82
CA LEU A 206 -0.03 1.20 -16.78
C LEU A 206 -0.59 2.34 -17.64
N VAL A 207 -0.39 3.59 -17.20
CA VAL A 207 -0.83 4.80 -17.89
C VAL A 207 0.38 5.55 -18.43
N LYS A 208 0.31 5.95 -19.71
CA LYS A 208 1.38 6.71 -20.37
C LYS A 208 1.65 8.02 -19.63
N GLY A 209 2.93 8.28 -19.37
CA GLY A 209 3.37 9.47 -18.63
C GLY A 209 3.34 9.30 -17.10
N CYS A 210 2.93 8.14 -16.60
CA CYS A 210 3.14 7.73 -15.23
C CYS A 210 4.27 6.70 -15.13
N VAL A 211 4.97 6.72 -14.01
CA VAL A 211 6.04 5.77 -13.67
C VAL A 211 5.87 5.26 -12.24
N LEU A 212 6.50 4.12 -11.97
CA LEU A 212 6.68 3.56 -10.65
C LEU A 212 8.14 3.72 -10.23
N THR A 213 8.37 4.19 -9.01
CA THR A 213 9.71 4.53 -8.53
C THR A 213 9.90 4.21 -7.05
N ASP A 214 11.15 3.94 -6.66
CA ASP A 214 11.60 3.86 -5.27
C ASP A 214 12.29 5.17 -4.81
N TYR A 215 12.25 6.23 -5.62
CA TYR A 215 12.74 7.53 -5.22
C TYR A 215 11.69 8.31 -4.40
N PHE A 216 12.09 8.72 -3.20
CA PHE A 216 11.29 9.54 -2.32
C PHE A 216 12.12 10.73 -1.81
N GLU A 217 11.70 11.93 -2.18
CA GLU A 217 12.23 13.20 -1.65
C GLU A 217 11.32 13.71 -0.53
N ASP A 218 11.93 14.17 0.57
CA ASP A 218 11.22 14.62 1.78
C ASP A 218 10.48 15.94 1.59
#